data_AF-B9SNR3-F1
#
_entry.id   AF-B9SNR3-F1
#
_cell.length_a   1.000
_cell.length_b   1.000
_cell.length_c   1.000
_cell.angle_alpha   90.00
_cell.angle_beta   90.00
_cell.angle_gamma   90.00
#
_symmetry.space_group_name_H-M   'P 1'
#
loop_
_entity.id
_entity.type
_entity.pdbx_description
1 polymer ?
#
loop_
_entity_poly.entity_id
_entity_poly.type
_entity_poly.pdbx_seq_one_letter_code
_entity_poly.pdbx_strand_id
1 'polypeptide(L)'
;MQSDVWGSISDQDVVTHFMGGNLAQSSITANGWHRNLSWAQASQVIQSYGSSLSAYGLFFLGAHFVWAFSLMFLFSDRGYWQELIDSIVWAHNKLKVAPATQP
;
A
#
# COMPACT_ATOMS: atom_id res chain seq x y z
N MET A 1 -6.32 2.33 20.93
CA MET A 1 -7.31 1.25 21.13
C MET A 1 -6.67 -0.10 21.44
N GLN A 2 -5.93 -0.73 20.52
CA GLN A 2 -5.38 -2.10 20.75
C GLN A 2 -4.32 -2.21 21.88
N SER A 3 -3.62 -1.12 22.22
CA SER A 3 -2.64 -1.11 23.31
C SER A 3 -3.24 -1.01 24.70
N ASP A 4 -4.24 -0.14 24.88
CA ASP A 4 -4.66 0.32 26.22
C ASP A 4 -6.18 0.26 26.43
N VAL A 5 -6.95 -0.25 25.45
CA VAL A 5 -8.42 -0.30 25.53
C VAL A 5 -8.95 -1.69 25.21
N TRP A 6 -8.65 -2.21 24.02
CA TRP A 6 -9.17 -3.50 23.57
C TRP A 6 -8.29 -4.66 24.05
N GLY A 7 -8.92 -5.76 24.41
CA GLY A 7 -8.27 -6.95 24.95
C GLY A 7 -9.28 -7.97 25.44
N SER A 8 -8.80 -8.94 26.22
CA SER A 8 -9.62 -9.91 26.95
C SER A 8 -9.54 -9.66 28.46
N ILE A 9 -10.54 -10.13 29.20
CA ILE A 9 -10.61 -10.09 30.66
C ILE A 9 -10.55 -11.54 31.14
N SER A 10 -9.68 -11.84 32.11
CA SER A 10 -9.63 -13.17 32.73
C SER A 10 -10.69 -13.35 33.80
N ASP A 11 -10.90 -14.58 34.28
CA ASP A 11 -11.83 -14.89 35.38
C ASP A 11 -11.45 -14.22 36.72
N GLN A 12 -10.28 -13.59 36.80
CA GLN A 12 -9.78 -12.82 37.95
C GLN A 12 -9.84 -11.31 37.71
N ASP A 13 -10.65 -10.85 36.74
CA ASP A 13 -10.81 -9.44 36.35
C ASP A 13 -9.52 -8.76 35.87
N VAL A 14 -8.52 -9.53 35.43
CA VAL A 14 -7.28 -8.99 34.86
C VAL A 14 -7.47 -8.73 33.37
N VAL A 15 -7.23 -7.48 32.95
CA VAL A 15 -7.30 -7.08 31.54
C VAL A 15 -5.96 -7.36 30.84
N THR A 16 -6.01 -8.10 29.74
CA THR A 16 -4.87 -8.31 28.84
C THR A 16 -5.14 -7.66 27.49
N HIS A 17 -4.51 -6.52 27.23
CA HIS A 17 -4.65 -5.81 25.96
C HIS A 17 -3.95 -6.52 24.81
N PHE A 18 -4.48 -6.38 23.59
CA PHE A 18 -3.93 -7.04 22.39
C PHE A 18 -2.46 -6.70 22.12
N MET A 19 -2.03 -5.48 22.44
CA MET A 19 -0.65 -5.03 22.28
C MET A 19 0.09 -4.79 23.60
N GLY A 20 -0.48 -5.23 24.73
CA GLY A 20 0.19 -5.23 26.03
C GLY A 20 0.68 -3.86 26.53
N GLY A 21 -0.07 -2.78 26.29
CA GLY A 21 0.29 -1.45 26.79
C GLY A 21 1.53 -0.83 26.14
N ASN A 22 1.95 -1.31 24.97
CA ASN A 22 3.21 -0.88 24.34
C ASN A 22 3.20 0.56 23.78
N LEU A 23 2.03 1.22 23.70
CA LEU A 23 1.89 2.52 23.05
C LEU A 23 2.74 3.59 23.74
N ALA A 24 2.68 3.67 25.07
CA ALA A 24 3.35 4.74 25.84
C ALA A 24 4.86 4.86 25.57
N GLN A 25 5.54 3.75 25.30
CA GLN A 25 6.97 3.72 24.99
C GLN A 25 7.26 3.67 23.48
N SER A 26 6.36 3.11 22.68
CA SER A 26 6.61 2.91 21.25
C SER A 26 6.23 4.15 20.42
N SER A 27 5.18 4.88 20.77
CA SER A 27 4.67 5.98 19.95
C SER A 27 5.47 7.28 20.04
N ILE A 28 6.42 7.36 20.96
CA ILE A 28 7.27 8.54 21.13
C ILE A 28 8.45 8.59 20.15
N THR A 29 8.63 7.55 19.32
CA THR A 29 9.68 7.51 18.28
C THR A 29 9.13 7.03 16.94
N ALA A 30 9.67 7.55 15.83
CA ALA A 30 9.35 7.07 14.49
C ALA A 30 9.68 5.57 14.31
N ASN A 31 10.77 5.10 14.92
CA ASN A 31 11.13 3.68 14.89
C ASN A 31 10.11 2.81 15.63
N GLY A 32 9.59 3.27 16.77
CA GLY A 32 8.56 2.54 17.50
C GLY A 32 7.25 2.46 16.72
N TRP A 33 6.87 3.53 15.99
CA TRP A 33 5.77 3.46 15.01
C TRP A 33 6.04 2.44 13.91
N HIS A 34 7.22 2.48 13.29
CA HIS A 34 7.54 1.57 12.19
C HIS A 34 7.56 0.11 12.66
N ARG A 35 8.26 -0.20 13.76
CA ARG A 35 8.47 -1.56 14.25
C ARG A 35 7.23 -2.14 14.93
N ASN A 36 6.67 -1.42 15.90
CA ASN A 36 5.66 -1.98 16.81
C ASN A 36 4.22 -1.77 16.33
N LEU A 37 4.01 -0.85 15.38
CA LEU A 37 2.74 -0.71 14.67
C LEU A 37 2.86 -1.28 13.25
N SER A 38 3.52 -0.59 12.32
CA SER A 38 3.43 -0.93 10.89
C SER A 38 3.93 -2.33 10.58
N TRP A 39 5.14 -2.67 11.02
CA TRP A 39 5.73 -3.98 10.75
C TRP A 39 5.01 -5.11 11.49
N ALA A 40 4.77 -4.95 12.80
CA ALA A 40 4.11 -5.99 13.60
C ALA A 40 2.66 -6.25 13.17
N GLN A 41 1.88 -5.19 12.91
CA GLN A 41 0.45 -5.30 12.53
C GLN A 41 0.23 -5.56 11.04
N ALA A 42 1.26 -5.48 10.19
CA ALA A 42 1.16 -5.95 8.81
C ALA A 42 1.21 -7.48 8.69
N SER A 43 1.59 -8.20 9.76
CA SER A 43 1.77 -9.66 9.74
C SER A 43 0.52 -10.41 9.27
N GLN A 44 -0.67 -9.98 9.69
CA GLN A 44 -1.94 -10.61 9.29
C GLN A 44 -2.21 -10.46 7.80
N VAL A 45 -1.98 -9.26 7.23
CA VAL A 45 -2.29 -9.02 5.82
C VAL A 45 -1.30 -9.72 4.89
N ILE A 46 -0.01 -9.78 5.24
CA ILE A 46 1.02 -10.42 4.41
C ILE A 46 0.99 -11.95 4.47
N GLN A 47 0.47 -12.54 5.56
CA GLN A 47 0.31 -13.99 5.70
C GLN A 47 -1.10 -14.50 5.33
N SER A 48 -1.95 -13.63 4.76
CA SER A 48 -3.36 -13.96 4.47
C SER A 48 -3.57 -14.92 3.28
N TYR A 49 -2.52 -15.25 2.53
CA TYR A 49 -2.61 -16.04 1.30
C TYR A 49 -3.06 -17.48 1.61
N GLY A 50 -3.99 -18.01 0.82
CA GLY A 50 -4.58 -19.33 1.07
C GLY A 50 -5.63 -19.37 2.19
N SER A 51 -6.02 -18.22 2.75
CA SER A 51 -7.10 -18.09 3.74
C SER A 51 -8.32 -17.35 3.16
N SER A 52 -9.41 -17.29 3.94
CA SER A 52 -10.59 -16.47 3.64
C SER A 52 -10.29 -14.95 3.63
N LEU A 53 -9.14 -14.53 4.18
CA LEU A 53 -8.70 -13.13 4.19
C LEU A 53 -7.78 -12.78 3.02
N SER A 54 -7.51 -13.71 2.10
CA SER A 54 -6.56 -13.53 0.99
C SER A 54 -6.84 -12.32 0.11
N ALA A 55 -8.12 -11.93 -0.04
CA ALA A 55 -8.51 -10.72 -0.75
C ALA A 55 -7.90 -9.44 -0.15
N TYR A 56 -7.76 -9.34 1.18
CA TYR A 56 -7.11 -8.21 1.83
C TYR A 56 -5.62 -8.12 1.48
N GLY A 57 -4.93 -9.26 1.38
CA GLY A 57 -3.55 -9.32 0.88
C GLY A 57 -3.44 -8.80 -0.56
N LEU A 58 -4.34 -9.23 -1.44
CA LEU A 58 -4.36 -8.74 -2.83
C LEU A 58 -4.62 -7.23 -2.93
N PHE A 59 -5.59 -6.71 -2.17
CA PHE A 59 -5.85 -5.26 -2.13
C PHE A 59 -4.69 -4.48 -1.52
N PHE A 60 -3.99 -5.05 -0.53
CA PHE A 60 -2.80 -4.43 0.03
C PHE A 60 -1.73 -4.23 -1.06
N LEU A 61 -1.40 -5.26 -1.84
CA LEU A 61 -0.46 -5.11 -2.96
C LEU A 61 -1.00 -4.19 -4.06
N GLY A 62 -2.28 -4.30 -4.42
CA GLY A 62 -2.92 -3.45 -5.41
C GLY A 62 -2.86 -1.96 -5.04
N ALA A 63 -3.10 -1.63 -3.77
CA ALA A 63 -2.99 -0.27 -3.27
C ALA A 63 -1.55 0.25 -3.32
N HIS A 64 -0.56 -0.59 -2.97
CA HIS A 64 0.87 -0.21 -3.10
C HIS A 64 1.25 0.04 -4.56
N PHE A 65 0.75 -0.77 -5.49
CA PHE A 65 0.96 -0.59 -6.92
C PHE A 65 0.37 0.74 -7.41
N VAL A 66 -0.89 1.03 -7.08
CA VAL A 66 -1.55 2.29 -7.49
C VAL A 66 -0.84 3.51 -6.89
N TRP A 67 -0.43 3.43 -5.62
CA TRP A 67 0.35 4.48 -4.98
C TRP A 67 1.65 4.75 -5.74
N ALA A 68 2.46 3.72 -6.02
CA ALA A 68 3.71 3.88 -6.77
C ALA A 68 3.48 4.34 -8.22
N PHE A 69 2.46 3.80 -8.89
CA PHE A 69 2.08 4.18 -10.25
C PHE A 69 1.66 5.66 -10.33
N SER A 70 0.97 6.19 -9.31
CA SER A 70 0.60 7.60 -9.26
C SER A 70 1.81 8.54 -9.26
N LEU A 71 2.94 8.10 -8.68
CA LEU A 71 4.17 8.89 -8.65
C LEU A 71 4.77 9.11 -10.04
N MET A 72 4.53 8.20 -10.99
CA MET A 72 4.94 8.38 -12.39
C MET A 72 4.33 9.66 -12.96
N PHE A 73 3.06 9.94 -12.69
CA PHE A 73 2.37 11.12 -13.18
C PHE A 73 2.66 12.36 -12.34
N LEU A 74 2.95 12.20 -11.04
CA LEU A 74 3.31 13.33 -10.18
C LEU A 74 4.71 13.90 -10.49
N PHE A 75 5.64 13.05 -10.94
CA PHE A 75 7.04 13.44 -11.15
C PHE A 75 7.43 13.62 -12.62
N SER A 76 6.52 13.37 -13.57
CA SER A 76 6.75 13.60 -15.00
C SER A 76 5.86 14.72 -15.54
N ASP A 77 6.31 15.33 -16.64
CA ASP A 77 5.56 16.36 -17.38
C ASP A 77 4.96 15.76 -18.65
N ARG A 78 3.87 16.37 -19.14
CA ARG A 78 3.23 16.05 -20.42
C ARG A 78 4.22 16.14 -21.59
N GLY A 79 5.18 17.07 -21.58
CA GLY A 79 6.14 17.24 -22.68
C GLY A 79 6.93 15.96 -22.97
N TYR A 80 7.43 15.29 -21.93
CA TYR A 80 8.12 14.01 -22.05
C TYR A 80 7.23 12.93 -22.69
N TRP A 81 5.98 12.84 -22.24
CA TRP A 81 5.03 11.88 -22.77
C TRP A 81 4.63 12.18 -24.22
N GLN A 82 4.53 13.45 -24.60
CA GLN A 82 4.22 13.84 -25.98
C GLN A 82 5.31 13.41 -26.94
N GLU A 83 6.59 13.68 -26.63
CA GLU A 83 7.71 13.27 -27.49
C GLU A 83 7.81 11.74 -27.64
N LEU A 84 7.49 11.01 -26.57
CA LEU A 84 7.37 9.55 -26.62
C LEU A 84 6.21 9.10 -27.54
N ILE A 85 5.04 9.71 -27.39
CA ILE A 85 3.87 9.41 -28.23
C ILE A 85 4.18 9.71 -29.70
N ASP A 86 4.85 10.81 -30.01
CA ASP A 86 5.23 11.18 -31.39
C ASP A 86 6.12 10.10 -32.03
N SER A 87 7.08 9.57 -31.26
CA SER A 87 7.94 8.47 -31.68
C SER A 87 7.15 7.17 -31.93
N ILE A 88 6.16 6.87 -31.08
CA ILE A 88 5.28 5.71 -31.23
C ILE A 88 4.37 5.87 -32.47
N VAL A 89 3.79 7.06 -32.67
CA VAL A 89 2.94 7.38 -33.82
C VAL A 89 3.73 7.30 -35.12
N TRP A 90 5.00 7.71 -35.13
CA TRP A 90 5.88 7.51 -36.28
C TRP A 90 5.98 6.01 -36.66
N ALA A 91 6.16 5.12 -35.68
CA ALA A 91 6.24 3.68 -35.93
C ALA A 91 4.91 3.11 -36.46
N HIS A 92 3.78 3.57 -35.91
CA HIS A 92 2.45 3.16 -36.38
C HIS A 92 2.18 3.61 -37.83
N ASN A 93 2.64 4.80 -38.22
CA ASN A 93 2.54 5.29 -39.59
C ASN A 93 3.34 4.43 -40.58
N LYS A 94 4.52 3.93 -40.18
CA LYS A 94 5.31 3.02 -41.03
C LYS A 94 4.60 1.71 -41.32
N LEU A 95 3.83 1.21 -40.35
CA LEU A 95 3.01 0.00 -40.49
C LEU A 95 1.59 0.28 -41.00
N LYS A 96 1.25 1.55 -41.29
CA LYS A 96 -0.07 1.99 -41.76
C LYS A 96 -1.23 1.60 -40.82
N VAL A 97 -0.95 1.58 -39.50
CA VAL A 97 -1.94 1.32 -38.44
C VAL A 97 -2.10 2.51 -37.50
N ALA A 98 -1.65 3.70 -37.93
CA ALA A 98 -1.89 4.92 -37.16
C ALA A 98 -3.39 5.25 -37.13
N PRO A 99 -3.92 5.69 -35.97
CA PRO A 99 -5.32 6.10 -35.86
C PRO A 99 -5.58 7.39 -36.66
N ALA A 100 -6.83 7.60 -37.06
CA ALA A 100 -7.25 8.83 -37.76
C ALA A 100 -7.31 10.05 -36.83
N THR A 101 -7.64 9.85 -35.56
CA THR A 101 -7.62 10.88 -34.51
C THR A 101 -6.23 10.91 -33.88
N GLN A 102 -5.60 12.09 -33.83
CA GLN A 102 -4.30 12.25 -33.18
C GLN A 102 -4.42 11.96 -31.67
N PRO A 103 -3.58 11.05 -31.13
CA PRO A 103 -3.55 10.72 -29.72
C PRO A 103 -2.84 11.79 -28.88
#